data_AF-A0A426ZI71-F1
#
_entry.id   AF-A0A426ZI71-F1
#
_cell.length_a   1.000
_cell.length_b   1.000
_cell.length_c   1.000
_cell.angle_alpha   90.00
_cell.angle_beta   90.00
_cell.angle_gamma   90.00
#
_symmetry.space_group_name_H-M   'P 1'
#
loop_
_entity.id
_entity.type
_entity.pdbx_description
1 polymer ?
#
loop_
_entity_poly.entity_id
_entity_poly.type
_entity_poly.pdbx_seq_one_letter_code
_entity_poly.pdbx_strand_id
1 'polypeptide(L)'
;MASKLVLILVFVVDLIAFGLAVAAEQRRSKATVVPDSEKNYNYCVYDSDIATGYGVGAFLFLLLSQAILMAVSKCFCCGRSLGPGGSRACALLLFLFSWLTFLVAEACLLAGSVRNAHHTRYRNMFFDGNLSCETVRKGVFAAGAAFVLFTAVLSELYYVYYAKAARSYGAPPYGEAPGVGMSSYR
;
A
#
# COMPACT_ATOMS: atom_id res chain seq x y z
N MET A 1 12.33 -23.07 1.90
CA MET A 1 12.76 -22.02 2.85
C MET A 1 12.19 -20.70 2.40
N ALA A 2 11.92 -19.75 3.30
CA ALA A 2 11.61 -18.38 2.86
C ALA A 2 12.82 -17.89 2.05
N SER A 3 12.62 -17.48 0.80
CA SER A 3 13.70 -16.93 0.01
C SER A 3 14.10 -15.61 0.63
N LYS A 4 15.31 -15.55 1.21
CA LYS A 4 15.84 -14.32 1.80
C LYS A 4 15.88 -13.20 0.76
N LEU A 5 16.10 -13.54 -0.51
CA LEU A 5 16.07 -12.59 -1.62
C LEU A 5 14.69 -11.95 -1.80
N VAL A 6 13.60 -12.72 -1.68
CA VAL A 6 12.24 -12.18 -1.81
C VAL A 6 11.91 -11.26 -0.65
N LEU A 7 12.28 -11.65 0.58
CA LEU A 7 12.11 -10.79 1.76
C LEU A 7 12.85 -9.45 1.60
N ILE A 8 14.14 -9.51 1.24
CA ILE A 8 14.96 -8.30 1.06
C ILE A 8 14.40 -7.43 -0.06
N LEU A 9 14.01 -8.03 -1.19
CA LEU A 9 13.46 -7.30 -2.33
C LEU A 9 12.16 -6.58 -1.94
N VAL A 10 11.20 -7.30 -1.35
CA VAL A 10 9.91 -6.75 -0.93
C VAL A 10 10.11 -5.65 0.11
N PHE A 11 10.97 -5.88 1.11
CA PHE A 11 11.31 -4.88 2.13
C PHE A 11 11.86 -3.59 1.53
N VAL A 12 12.81 -3.69 0.61
CA VAL A 12 13.40 -2.51 -0.05
C VAL A 12 12.35 -1.76 -0.87
N VAL A 13 11.50 -2.48 -1.60
CA VAL A 13 10.41 -1.87 -2.39
C VAL A 13 9.40 -1.16 -1.48
N ASP A 14 9.00 -1.79 -0.38
CA ASP A 14 8.06 -1.22 0.59
C ASP A 14 8.65 -0.01 1.32
N LEU A 15 9.95 -0.02 1.64
CA LEU A 15 10.65 1.14 2.19
C LEU A 15 10.68 2.32 1.22
N ILE A 16 10.89 2.05 -0.08
CA ILE A 16 10.83 3.08 -1.12
C ILE A 16 9.40 3.63 -1.21
N ALA A 17 8.38 2.76 -1.24
CA ALA A 17 6.98 3.17 -1.25
C ALA A 17 6.63 4.05 -0.04
N PHE A 18 7.07 3.67 1.16
CA PHE A 18 6.89 4.45 2.38
C PHE A 18 7.59 5.81 2.30
N GLY A 19 8.85 5.84 1.86
CA GLY A 19 9.61 7.08 1.68
C GLY A 19 8.95 8.04 0.70
N LEU A 20 8.42 7.51 -0.41
CA LEU A 20 7.66 8.29 -1.39
C LEU A 20 6.35 8.82 -0.82
N ALA A 21 5.62 8.01 -0.03
CA ALA A 21 4.39 8.43 0.63
C ALA A 21 4.64 9.55 1.66
N VAL A 22 5.73 9.46 2.44
CA VAL A 22 6.15 10.52 3.38
C VAL A 22 6.59 11.77 2.62
N ALA A 23 7.37 11.61 1.54
CA ALA A 23 7.78 12.72 0.69
C ALA A 23 6.57 13.43 0.08
N ALA A 24 5.53 12.69 -0.33
CA ALA A 24 4.27 13.24 -0.82
C ALA A 24 3.55 14.10 0.24
N GLU A 25 3.48 13.67 1.51
CA GLU A 25 2.90 14.47 2.59
C GLU A 25 3.77 15.71 2.89
N GLN A 26 5.10 15.60 2.90
CA GLN A 26 6.00 16.74 3.15
C GLN A 26 5.98 17.78 2.03
N ARG A 27 5.89 17.34 0.76
CA ARG A 27 5.90 18.19 -0.44
C ARG A 27 4.50 18.60 -0.91
N ARG A 28 3.48 18.33 -0.10
CA ARG A 28 2.09 18.68 -0.38
C ARG A 28 1.95 20.11 -0.92
N SER A 29 1.16 20.28 -1.98
CA SER A 29 0.88 21.59 -2.57
C SER A 29 0.27 22.52 -1.51
N LYS A 30 1.01 23.55 -1.14
CA LYS A 30 0.51 24.65 -0.31
C LYS A 30 -0.05 25.70 -1.26
N ALA A 31 -1.27 26.15 -0.99
CA ALA A 31 -1.84 27.28 -1.71
C ALA A 31 -1.27 28.57 -1.11
N THR A 32 -0.71 29.44 -1.94
CA THR A 32 -0.34 30.79 -1.56
C THR A 32 -1.34 31.76 -2.18
N VAL A 33 -1.83 32.69 -1.36
CA VAL A 33 -2.69 33.79 -1.85
C VAL A 33 -1.75 34.85 -2.42
N VAL A 34 -1.80 35.07 -3.73
CA VAL A 34 -1.03 36.14 -4.38
C VAL A 34 -2.00 37.23 -4.81
N PRO A 35 -1.80 38.49 -4.38
CA PRO A 35 -2.59 39.62 -4.88
C PRO A 35 -2.17 39.95 -6.32
N ASP A 36 -3.13 40.30 -7.17
CA ASP A 36 -2.84 40.76 -8.54
C ASP A 36 -2.10 42.11 -8.56
N SER A 37 -1.36 42.41 -9.64
CA SER A 37 -0.56 43.64 -9.76
C SER A 37 -1.41 44.91 -9.69
N GLU A 38 -2.70 44.82 -10.02
CA GLU A 38 -3.67 45.91 -9.93
C GLU A 38 -4.51 45.91 -8.63
N LYS A 39 -4.28 44.97 -7.70
CA LYS A 39 -5.01 44.81 -6.42
C LYS A 39 -6.54 44.62 -6.54
N ASN A 40 -7.06 44.29 -7.71
CA ASN A 40 -8.50 44.14 -7.96
C ASN A 40 -9.07 42.78 -7.53
N TYR A 41 -8.24 41.74 -7.44
CA TYR A 41 -8.67 40.40 -7.02
C TYR A 41 -7.50 39.59 -6.42
N ASN A 42 -7.82 38.64 -5.55
CA ASN A 42 -6.89 37.67 -4.99
C ASN A 42 -7.12 36.32 -5.68
N TYR A 43 -6.06 35.67 -6.15
CA TYR A 43 -6.14 34.32 -6.71
C TYR A 43 -5.21 33.37 -5.95
N CYS A 44 -5.62 32.12 -5.77
CA CYS A 44 -4.78 31.09 -5.16
C CYS A 44 -3.81 30.56 -6.24
N VAL A 45 -2.51 30.66 -5.97
CA VAL A 45 -1.49 29.95 -6.75
C VAL A 45 -1.18 28.65 -6.02
N TYR A 46 -1.31 27.53 -6.73
CA TYR A 46 -0.94 26.22 -6.24
C TYR A 46 0.44 25.84 -6.78
N ASP A 47 1.31 25.37 -5.88
CA ASP A 47 2.62 24.85 -6.25
C ASP A 47 2.52 23.56 -7.07
N SER A 48 3.54 23.33 -7.90
CA SER A 48 3.60 22.25 -8.91
C SER A 48 3.21 20.86 -8.38
N ASP A 49 2.70 20.00 -9.28
CA ASP A 49 2.25 18.62 -9.08
C ASP A 49 3.37 17.61 -8.71
N ILE A 50 4.35 18.01 -7.90
CA ILE A 50 5.45 17.14 -7.47
C ILE A 50 4.94 16.13 -6.43
N ALA A 51 4.03 16.55 -5.54
CA ALA A 51 3.43 15.68 -4.52
C ALA A 51 2.57 14.56 -5.13
N THR A 52 1.87 14.81 -6.23
CA THR A 52 1.08 13.80 -6.95
C THR A 52 2.00 12.76 -7.59
N GLY A 53 3.13 13.19 -8.15
CA GLY A 53 4.15 12.28 -8.67
C GLY A 53 4.67 11.32 -7.61
N TYR A 54 5.00 11.83 -6.41
CA TYR A 54 5.42 10.97 -5.29
C TYR A 54 4.29 10.05 -4.78
N GLY A 55 3.05 10.55 -4.70
CA GLY A 55 1.89 9.75 -4.28
C GLY A 55 1.58 8.61 -5.25
N VAL A 56 1.59 8.87 -6.56
CA VAL A 56 1.43 7.85 -7.61
C VAL A 56 2.63 6.90 -7.62
N GLY A 57 3.84 7.41 -7.42
CA GLY A 57 5.02 6.56 -7.27
C GLY A 57 4.89 5.57 -6.12
N ALA A 58 4.50 6.06 -4.93
CA ALA A 58 4.26 5.22 -3.75
C ALA A 58 3.22 4.14 -4.03
N PHE A 59 2.11 4.50 -4.67
CA PHE A 59 1.06 3.57 -5.12
C PHE A 59 1.63 2.47 -6.04
N LEU A 60 2.39 2.84 -7.07
CA LEU A 60 2.96 1.86 -8.02
C LEU A 60 3.96 0.91 -7.35
N PHE A 61 4.81 1.40 -6.45
CA PHE A 61 5.77 0.55 -5.74
C PHE A 61 5.08 -0.40 -4.74
N LEU A 62 4.06 0.06 -4.02
CA LEU A 62 3.27 -0.79 -3.14
C LEU A 62 2.52 -1.88 -3.93
N LEU A 63 1.92 -1.51 -5.07
CA LEU A 63 1.27 -2.45 -5.96
C LEU A 63 2.25 -3.49 -6.51
N LEU A 64 3.48 -3.06 -6.83
CA LEU A 64 4.54 -3.95 -7.28
C LEU A 64 4.95 -4.96 -6.19
N SER A 65 5.14 -4.53 -4.94
CA SER A 65 5.50 -5.44 -3.85
C SER A 65 4.41 -6.48 -3.60
N GLN A 66 3.15 -6.06 -3.58
CA GLN A 66 2.00 -6.95 -3.47
C GLN A 66 1.96 -7.94 -4.64
N ALA A 67 2.16 -7.48 -5.88
CA ALA A 67 2.18 -8.34 -7.07
C ALA A 67 3.30 -9.39 -7.04
N ILE A 68 4.50 -9.02 -6.59
CA ILE A 68 5.62 -9.95 -6.41
C ILE A 68 5.25 -11.06 -5.42
N LEU A 69 4.65 -10.71 -4.27
CA LEU A 69 4.23 -11.69 -3.28
C LEU A 69 3.14 -12.63 -3.81
N MET A 70 2.20 -12.12 -4.59
CA MET A 70 1.17 -12.94 -5.24
C MET A 70 1.76 -13.91 -6.26
N ALA A 71 2.73 -13.45 -7.06
CA ALA A 71 3.42 -14.29 -8.03
C ALA A 71 4.24 -15.40 -7.35
N VAL A 72 4.98 -15.07 -6.28
CA VAL A 72 5.81 -16.05 -5.55
C VAL A 72 4.93 -17.04 -4.78
N SER A 73 3.81 -16.59 -4.21
CA SER A 73 2.88 -17.45 -3.46
C SER A 73 1.93 -18.27 -4.32
N LYS A 74 1.90 -18.04 -5.64
CA LYS A 74 0.97 -18.64 -6.61
C LYS A 74 -0.51 -18.49 -6.19
N CYS A 75 -0.84 -17.32 -5.66
CA CYS A 75 -2.19 -16.87 -5.28
C CYS A 75 -2.97 -17.76 -4.29
N PHE A 76 -2.34 -18.66 -3.53
CA PHE A 76 -2.99 -19.75 -2.75
C PHE A 76 -3.86 -20.72 -3.57
N CYS A 77 -4.56 -20.25 -4.62
CA CYS A 77 -5.45 -21.01 -5.51
C CYS A 77 -4.70 -21.91 -6.50
N CYS A 78 -3.49 -21.51 -6.92
CA CYS A 78 -2.68 -22.25 -7.91
C CYS A 78 -1.40 -22.85 -7.30
N GLY A 79 -1.29 -22.81 -5.97
CA GLY A 79 -0.16 -23.33 -5.21
C GLY A 79 -0.39 -24.75 -4.68
N ARG A 80 0.68 -25.38 -4.16
CA ARG A 80 0.54 -26.63 -3.39
C ARG A 80 -0.29 -26.37 -2.13
N SER A 81 -1.15 -27.32 -1.77
CA SER A 81 -1.91 -27.27 -0.52
C SER A 81 -0.96 -27.11 0.67
N LEU A 82 -1.17 -26.08 1.49
CA LEU A 82 -0.39 -25.88 2.71
C LEU A 82 -0.71 -27.01 3.68
N GLY A 83 0.33 -27.54 4.33
CA GLY A 83 0.19 -28.59 5.33
C GLY A 83 -0.82 -28.18 6.44
N PRO A 84 -1.61 -29.12 6.96
CA PRO A 84 -2.56 -28.84 8.03
C PRO A 84 -1.83 -28.34 9.29
N GLY A 85 -2.32 -27.28 9.93
CA GLY A 85 -1.77 -26.75 11.18
C GLY A 85 -1.97 -25.24 11.39
N GLY A 86 -1.65 -24.75 12.60
CA GLY A 86 -1.84 -23.34 12.99
C GLY A 86 -1.05 -22.33 12.13
N SER A 87 0.07 -22.75 11.53
CA SER A 87 0.84 -21.90 10.61
C SER A 87 0.06 -21.55 9.33
N ARG A 88 -0.86 -22.41 8.88
CA ARG A 88 -1.73 -22.14 7.73
C ARG A 88 -2.80 -21.10 8.09
N ALA A 89 -3.45 -21.24 9.24
CA ALA A 89 -4.44 -20.28 9.72
C ALA A 89 -3.81 -18.89 9.91
N CYS A 90 -2.62 -18.84 10.53
CA CYS A 90 -1.87 -17.59 10.69
C CYS A 90 -1.47 -16.96 9.34
N ALA A 91 -0.99 -17.77 8.37
CA ALA A 91 -0.67 -17.27 7.04
C ALA A 91 -1.90 -16.70 6.29
N LEU A 92 -3.07 -17.35 6.42
CA LEU A 92 -4.31 -16.87 5.82
C LEU A 92 -4.81 -15.57 6.48
N LEU A 93 -4.73 -15.47 7.81
CA LEU A 93 -5.11 -14.24 8.51
C LEU A 93 -4.19 -13.08 8.11
N LEU A 94 -2.87 -13.28 8.12
CA LEU A 94 -1.90 -12.27 7.71
C LEU A 94 -2.08 -11.88 6.23
N PHE A 95 -2.46 -12.83 5.37
CA PHE A 95 -2.83 -12.55 3.99
C PHE A 95 -4.05 -11.63 3.90
N LEU A 96 -5.13 -11.92 4.64
CA LEU A 96 -6.32 -11.07 4.62
C LEU A 96 -6.04 -9.66 5.17
N PHE A 97 -5.28 -9.56 6.26
CA PHE A 97 -4.92 -8.26 6.84
C PHE A 97 -3.96 -7.46 5.96
N SER A 98 -2.98 -8.11 5.31
CA SER A 98 -2.10 -7.42 4.33
C SER A 98 -2.90 -6.90 3.14
N TRP A 99 -3.84 -7.68 2.60
CA TRP A 99 -4.74 -7.21 1.54
C TRP A 99 -5.64 -6.06 1.98
N LEU A 100 -6.23 -6.13 3.17
CA LEU A 100 -7.07 -5.06 3.70
C LEU A 100 -6.28 -3.75 3.84
N THR A 101 -5.11 -3.81 4.49
CA THR A 101 -4.26 -2.63 4.68
C THR A 101 -3.74 -2.09 3.35
N PHE A 102 -3.39 -2.97 2.41
CA PHE A 102 -2.98 -2.61 1.05
C PHE A 102 -4.07 -1.81 0.33
N LEU A 103 -5.30 -2.32 0.28
CA LEU A 103 -6.42 -1.63 -0.38
C LEU A 103 -6.71 -0.26 0.24
N VAL A 104 -6.59 -0.15 1.57
CA VAL A 104 -6.76 1.14 2.27
C VAL A 104 -5.61 2.10 1.94
N ALA A 105 -4.36 1.63 1.93
CA ALA A 105 -3.20 2.43 1.55
C ALA A 105 -3.34 2.98 0.13
N GLU A 106 -3.67 2.12 -0.84
CA GLU A 106 -3.85 2.47 -2.25
C GLU A 106 -4.98 3.50 -2.42
N ALA A 107 -6.12 3.29 -1.75
CA ALA A 107 -7.23 4.23 -1.78
C ALA A 107 -6.84 5.60 -1.21
N CYS A 108 -6.09 5.64 -0.10
CA CYS A 108 -5.58 6.87 0.49
C CYS A 108 -4.58 7.60 -0.43
N LEU A 109 -3.64 6.87 -1.04
CA LEU A 109 -2.63 7.42 -1.96
C LEU A 109 -3.25 7.93 -3.25
N LEU A 110 -4.19 7.19 -3.84
CA LEU A 110 -4.95 7.62 -5.01
C LEU A 110 -5.83 8.82 -4.70
N ALA A 111 -6.60 8.78 -3.61
CA ALA A 111 -7.46 9.91 -3.23
C ALA A 111 -6.64 11.17 -2.92
N GLY A 112 -5.49 11.02 -2.24
CA GLY A 112 -4.55 12.10 -1.99
C GLY A 112 -4.02 12.70 -3.29
N SER A 113 -3.57 11.85 -4.21
CA SER A 113 -3.02 12.26 -5.51
C SER A 113 -4.07 12.93 -6.39
N VAL A 114 -5.24 12.32 -6.57
CA VAL A 114 -6.33 12.87 -7.40
C VAL A 114 -6.78 14.23 -6.87
N ARG A 115 -6.99 14.35 -5.55
CA ARG A 115 -7.36 15.65 -4.95
C ARG A 115 -6.26 16.69 -5.14
N ASN A 116 -4.98 16.32 -4.95
CA ASN A 116 -3.87 17.26 -5.13
C ASN A 116 -3.73 17.74 -6.59
N ALA A 117 -3.97 16.87 -7.58
CA ALA A 117 -3.92 17.23 -9.00
C ALA A 117 -5.12 18.06 -9.47
N HIS A 118 -6.31 17.85 -8.89
CA HIS A 118 -7.48 18.67 -9.23
C HIS A 118 -7.33 20.12 -8.75
N HIS A 119 -6.73 20.35 -7.57
CA HIS A 119 -6.56 21.70 -7.05
C HIS A 119 -5.52 22.54 -7.84
N THR A 120 -4.52 21.92 -8.47
CA THR A 120 -3.54 22.61 -9.31
C THR A 120 -4.07 22.95 -10.70
N ARG A 121 -4.95 22.11 -11.27
CA ARG A 121 -5.52 22.30 -12.62
C ARG A 121 -6.61 23.38 -12.71
N TYR A 122 -7.41 23.59 -11.65
CA TYR A 122 -8.48 24.57 -11.65
C TYR A 122 -8.07 25.82 -10.86
N ARG A 123 -7.35 26.74 -11.53
CA ARG A 123 -6.99 28.05 -10.98
C ARG A 123 -8.25 28.92 -10.87
N ASN A 124 -8.94 28.86 -9.74
CA ASN A 124 -10.15 29.63 -9.53
C ASN A 124 -9.79 31.07 -9.12
N MET A 125 -10.22 32.02 -9.94
CA MET A 125 -10.25 33.44 -9.63
C MET A 125 -11.57 33.72 -8.92
N PHE A 126 -11.53 34.01 -7.62
CA PHE A 126 -12.73 34.24 -6.82
C PHE A 126 -12.82 35.73 -6.46
N PHE A 127 -13.97 36.34 -6.74
CA PHE A 127 -14.19 37.77 -6.64
C PHE A 127 -14.79 38.26 -5.31
N ASP A 128 -14.97 37.41 -4.29
CA ASP A 128 -15.67 37.84 -3.09
C ASP A 128 -15.31 37.05 -1.82
N GLY A 129 -15.25 37.77 -0.69
CA GLY A 129 -15.32 37.30 0.70
C GLY A 129 -14.42 36.15 1.19
N ASN A 130 -13.54 36.42 2.16
CA ASN A 130 -12.83 35.45 3.03
C ASN A 130 -12.33 34.18 2.31
N LEU A 131 -11.36 34.34 1.42
CA LEU A 131 -10.80 33.24 0.63
C LEU A 131 -10.00 32.25 1.50
N SER A 132 -10.62 31.13 1.88
CA SER A 132 -9.92 29.98 2.46
C SER A 132 -9.48 29.05 1.33
N CYS A 133 -8.25 29.21 0.81
CA CYS A 133 -7.72 28.26 -0.18
C CYS A 133 -7.71 26.84 0.42
N GLU A 134 -8.57 25.94 -0.08
CA GLU A 134 -8.60 24.55 0.35
C GLU A 134 -7.38 23.80 -0.17
N THR A 135 -6.70 23.08 0.71
CA THR A 135 -5.34 22.55 0.48
C THR A 135 -5.20 21.05 0.68
N VAL A 136 -6.13 20.16 0.30
CA VAL A 136 -6.15 18.76 0.77
C VAL A 136 -6.18 18.70 2.32
N ARG A 137 -6.93 17.79 2.94
CA ARG A 137 -6.98 17.76 4.41
C ARG A 137 -5.70 17.17 4.98
N LYS A 138 -5.06 17.81 5.98
CA LYS A 138 -3.84 17.28 6.61
C LYS A 138 -4.07 15.82 7.01
N GLY A 139 -3.19 14.93 6.59
CA GLY A 139 -3.22 13.53 7.01
C GLY A 139 -3.76 12.50 6.03
N VAL A 140 -4.17 12.85 4.79
CA VAL A 140 -4.56 11.82 3.79
C VAL A 140 -3.33 11.04 3.31
N PHE A 141 -2.22 11.71 2.97
CA PHE A 141 -0.99 10.99 2.62
C PHE A 141 -0.31 10.45 3.88
N ALA A 142 -0.44 11.08 5.05
CA ALA A 142 0.05 10.53 6.31
C ALA A 142 -0.67 9.21 6.69
N ALA A 143 -2.00 9.15 6.53
CA ALA A 143 -2.76 7.92 6.71
C ALA A 143 -2.32 6.87 5.69
N GLY A 144 -2.16 7.25 4.42
CA GLY A 144 -1.59 6.39 3.38
C GLY A 144 -0.24 5.81 3.80
N ALA A 145 0.70 6.65 4.23
CA ALA A 145 2.03 6.23 4.68
C ALA A 145 1.98 5.29 5.89
N ALA A 146 1.07 5.51 6.85
CA ALA A 146 0.88 4.61 7.98
C ALA A 146 0.38 3.23 7.52
N PHE A 147 -0.60 3.18 6.62
CA PHE A 147 -1.07 1.92 6.05
C PHE A 147 -0.02 1.24 5.19
N VAL A 148 0.80 1.97 4.43
CA VAL A 148 1.97 1.40 3.71
C VAL A 148 2.90 0.67 4.69
N LEU A 149 3.24 1.28 5.84
CA LEU A 149 4.07 0.61 6.84
C LEU A 149 3.40 -0.65 7.41
N PHE A 150 2.10 -0.58 7.72
CA PHE A 150 1.38 -1.77 8.19
C PHE A 150 1.35 -2.88 7.14
N THR A 151 1.11 -2.52 5.87
CA THR A 151 1.15 -3.46 4.75
C THR A 151 2.53 -4.08 4.62
N ALA A 152 3.62 -3.31 4.71
CA ALA A 152 4.98 -3.82 4.64
C ALA A 152 5.24 -4.89 5.71
N VAL A 153 4.96 -4.57 6.99
CA VAL A 153 5.16 -5.49 8.12
C VAL A 153 4.31 -6.75 7.97
N LEU A 154 3.02 -6.59 7.65
CA LEU A 154 2.11 -7.73 7.49
C LEU A 154 2.50 -8.63 6.31
N SER A 155 3.00 -8.05 5.22
CA SER A 155 3.42 -8.75 4.01
C SER A 155 4.67 -9.58 4.22
N GLU A 156 5.65 -9.06 4.98
CA GLU A 156 6.82 -9.83 5.39
C GLU A 156 6.46 -11.01 6.29
N LEU A 157 5.66 -10.75 7.33
CA LEU A 157 5.19 -11.78 8.25
C LEU A 157 4.42 -12.85 7.46
N TYR A 158 3.51 -12.43 6.59
CA TYR A 158 2.78 -13.31 5.68
C TYR A 158 3.74 -14.23 4.91
N TYR A 159 4.78 -13.70 4.27
CA TYR A 159 5.72 -14.50 3.49
C TYR A 159 6.49 -15.51 4.36
N VAL A 160 6.89 -15.13 5.57
CA VAL A 160 7.56 -16.02 6.52
C VAL A 160 6.65 -17.18 6.93
N TYR A 161 5.41 -16.90 7.33
CA TYR A 161 4.45 -17.92 7.73
C TYR A 161 4.00 -18.79 6.55
N TYR A 162 3.85 -18.23 5.36
CA TYR A 162 3.60 -18.96 4.12
C TYR A 162 4.74 -19.94 3.84
N ALA A 163 5.99 -19.47 3.87
CA ALA A 163 7.15 -20.31 3.62
C ALA A 163 7.38 -21.36 4.71
N LYS A 164 6.93 -21.11 5.95
CA LYS A 164 6.91 -22.10 7.03
C LYS A 164 5.88 -23.20 6.76
N ALA A 165 4.65 -22.82 6.44
CA ALA A 165 3.58 -23.77 6.17
C ALA A 165 3.79 -24.58 4.87
N ALA A 166 4.44 -23.99 3.86
CA ALA A 166 4.86 -24.69 2.65
C ALA A 166 5.92 -25.77 2.91
N ARG A 167 6.75 -25.62 3.96
CA ARG A 167 7.71 -26.67 4.37
C ARG A 167 7.04 -27.82 5.10
N SER A 168 6.06 -27.55 5.95
CA SER A 168 5.37 -28.59 6.73
C SER A 168 4.70 -29.66 5.86
N TYR A 169 4.39 -29.35 4.60
CA TYR A 169 3.89 -30.33 3.63
C TYR A 169 5.01 -31.25 3.05
N GLY A 170 6.27 -30.80 3.05
CA GLY A 170 7.40 -31.52 2.46
C GLY A 170 8.30 -32.29 3.43
N ALA A 171 8.05 -32.19 4.75
CA ALA A 171 8.69 -33.05 5.74
C ALA A 171 7.83 -34.33 5.89
N PRO A 172 8.38 -35.55 5.70
CA PRO A 172 7.64 -36.75 6.07
C PRO A 172 7.29 -36.64 7.56
N PRO A 173 6.03 -36.89 7.97
CA PRO A 173 5.65 -36.79 9.35
C PRO A 173 6.34 -37.92 10.11
N TYR A 174 7.42 -37.62 10.83
CA TYR A 174 7.87 -38.51 11.89
C TYR A 174 6.85 -38.37 13.02
N GLY A 175 5.88 -39.29 13.02
CA GLY A 175 4.94 -39.52 14.11
C GLY A 175 3.93 -38.40 14.34
N GLU A 176 2.86 -38.39 13.56
CA GLU A 176 1.46 -38.19 14.01
C GLU A 176 0.59 -37.80 12.81
N ALA A 177 -0.34 -38.70 12.47
CA ALA A 177 -1.41 -38.40 11.54
C ALA A 177 -2.41 -37.44 12.21
N PRO A 178 -2.98 -36.51 11.44
CA PRO A 178 -4.42 -36.39 11.44
C PRO A 178 -4.89 -36.76 10.04
N GLY A 179 -5.34 -38.00 9.91
CA GLY A 179 -6.07 -38.44 8.74
C GLY A 179 -7.37 -37.64 8.65
N VAL A 180 -7.53 -36.88 7.56
CA VAL A 180 -8.84 -36.70 6.93
C VAL A 180 -8.73 -37.42 5.61
N GLY A 181 -9.06 -38.71 5.63
CA GLY A 181 -9.20 -39.51 4.43
C GLY A 181 -10.38 -38.99 3.63
N MET A 182 -10.14 -38.41 2.46
CA MET A 182 -11.13 -38.42 1.39
C MET A 182 -10.98 -39.74 0.65
N SER A 183 -11.97 -40.62 0.75
CA SER A 183 -12.06 -41.79 -0.11
C SER A 183 -12.24 -41.33 -1.56
N SER A 184 -11.52 -41.95 -2.50
CA SER A 184 -11.96 -41.96 -3.90
C SER A 184 -13.06 -43.01 -4.01
N TYR A 185 -14.29 -42.56 -4.25
CA TYR A 185 -15.32 -43.44 -4.81
C TYR A 185 -14.91 -43.76 -6.26
N ARG A 186 -14.89 -45.05 -6.56
CA ARG A 186 -14.68 -45.61 -7.89
C ARG A 186 -16.03 -45.76 -8.59
#